data_AF-A0A6G3YYF0-F1
#
_entry.id   AF-A0A6G3YYF0-F1
#
_cell.length_a   1.000
_cell.length_b   1.000
_cell.length_c   1.000
_cell.angle_alpha   90.00
_cell.angle_beta   90.00
_cell.angle_gamma   90.00
#
_symmetry.space_group_name_H-M   'P 1'
#
loop_
_entity.id
_entity.type
_entity.pdbx_description
1 polymer ?
#
loop_
_entity_poly.entity_id
_entity_poly.type
_entity_poly.pdbx_seq_one_letter_code
_entity_poly.pdbx_strand_id
1 'polypeptide(L)'
;MIELFDREEIQENRIALSNQLNQTFLKYWSYLGSVNHNPDISKPFFHMKSGKFWHLMMNPGFESVLAAKVKLKTFAEVKRAVAYAYLDEDLFDFLIDASIRESLLATLVGRWFPGRLAEVNRILQLDEFQEPPGYFLEAYAMYMERLNEA
;
A
#
# COMPACT_ATOMS: atom_id res chain seq x y z
N MET A 1 -1.78 4.24 2.64
CA MET A 1 -0.63 4.88 3.34
C MET A 1 -1.02 6.24 3.88
N ILE A 2 -1.42 7.22 3.06
CA ILE A 2 -1.84 8.56 3.55
C ILE A 2 -2.88 8.46 4.68
N GLU A 3 -3.90 7.60 4.52
CA GLU A 3 -4.89 7.33 5.58
C GLU A 3 -4.25 6.83 6.89
N LEU A 4 -3.20 6.01 6.82
CA LEU A 4 -2.55 5.48 8.04
C LEU A 4 -1.73 6.55 8.76
N PHE A 5 -1.16 7.52 8.03
CA PHE A 5 -0.59 8.71 8.66
C PHE A 5 -1.67 9.57 9.30
N ASP A 6 -2.82 9.69 8.64
CA ASP A 6 -3.95 10.47 9.15
C ASP A 6 -4.55 9.89 10.43
N ARG A 7 -4.56 8.56 10.56
CA ARG A 7 -5.00 7.82 11.75
C ARG A 7 -3.89 7.65 12.81
N GLU A 8 -2.73 8.26 12.62
CA GLU A 8 -1.56 8.13 13.51
C GLU A 8 -1.08 6.67 13.70
N GLU A 9 -1.35 5.81 12.72
CA GLU A 9 -0.91 4.40 12.69
C GLU A 9 0.53 4.25 12.18
N ILE A 10 1.04 5.29 11.50
CA ILE A 10 2.44 5.41 11.10
C ILE A 10 3.01 6.65 11.79
N GLN A 11 3.77 6.43 12.86
CA GLN A 11 4.42 7.50 13.63
C GLN A 11 5.94 7.50 13.46
N GLU A 12 6.49 6.40 12.95
CA GLU A 12 7.90 6.25 12.61
C GLU A 12 8.04 5.99 11.12
N ASN A 13 9.19 6.38 10.54
CA ASN A 13 9.51 6.12 9.15
C ASN A 13 9.89 4.64 8.91
N ARG A 14 8.98 3.75 9.30
CA ARG A 14 9.10 2.28 9.27
C ARG A 14 7.74 1.68 8.92
N ILE A 15 7.51 1.50 7.64
CA ILE A 15 6.25 1.05 7.07
C ILE A 15 6.34 -0.46 6.83
N ALA A 16 5.81 -1.25 7.75
CA ALA A 16 5.74 -2.70 7.61
C ALA A 16 4.67 -3.12 6.59
N LEU A 17 4.89 -4.25 5.90
CA LEU A 17 3.84 -4.92 5.12
C LEU A 17 2.86 -5.63 6.08
N SER A 18 2.12 -4.83 6.85
CA SER A 18 1.23 -5.27 7.92
C SER A 18 -0.14 -5.69 7.39
N ASN A 19 -0.90 -6.40 8.23
CA ASN A 19 -2.30 -6.72 7.92
C ASN A 19 -3.13 -5.44 7.75
N GLN A 20 -2.90 -4.42 8.59
CA GLN A 20 -3.61 -3.15 8.50
C GLN A 20 -3.31 -2.41 7.19
N LEU A 21 -2.04 -2.36 6.77
CA LEU A 21 -1.68 -1.77 5.47
C LEU A 21 -2.34 -2.53 4.31
N ASN A 22 -2.40 -3.87 4.41
CA ASN A 22 -3.07 -4.70 3.42
C ASN A 22 -4.58 -4.44 3.37
N GLN A 23 -5.26 -4.42 4.53
CA GLN A 23 -6.68 -4.13 4.62
C GLN A 23 -7.02 -2.74 4.10
N THR A 24 -6.22 -1.72 4.44
CA THR A 24 -6.38 -0.37 3.87
C THR A 24 -6.22 -0.42 2.34
N PHE A 25 -5.22 -1.12 1.82
CA PHE A 25 -5.05 -1.27 0.37
C PHE A 25 -6.27 -1.95 -0.29
N LEU A 26 -6.77 -3.04 0.28
CA LEU A 26 -7.95 -3.76 -0.23
C LEU A 26 -9.20 -2.88 -0.20
N LYS A 27 -9.37 -2.07 0.85
CA LYS A 27 -10.42 -1.05 0.93
C LYS A 27 -10.34 -0.09 -0.26
N TYR A 28 -9.19 0.50 -0.55
CA TYR A 28 -9.09 1.41 -1.72
C TYR A 28 -9.23 0.67 -3.04
N TRP A 29 -8.70 -0.54 -3.15
CA TRP A 29 -8.78 -1.34 -4.37
C TRP A 29 -10.23 -1.70 -4.71
N SER A 30 -11.09 -1.94 -3.72
CA SER A 30 -12.50 -2.24 -3.97
C SER A 30 -13.34 -1.07 -4.48
N TYR A 31 -12.79 0.15 -4.51
CA TYR A 31 -13.45 1.31 -5.12
C TYR A 31 -12.69 1.83 -6.34
N LEU A 32 -11.37 1.76 -6.31
CA LEU A 32 -10.50 2.40 -7.29
C LEU A 32 -9.73 1.42 -8.17
N GLY A 33 -9.68 0.15 -7.78
CA GLY A 33 -8.94 -0.90 -8.46
C GLY A 33 -9.53 -1.30 -9.80
N SER A 34 -8.74 -2.06 -10.56
CA SER A 34 -9.12 -2.59 -11.86
C SER A 34 -9.54 -4.04 -11.72
N VAL A 35 -10.63 -4.43 -12.38
CA VAL A 35 -11.07 -5.83 -12.48
C VAL A 35 -10.05 -6.74 -13.18
N ASN A 36 -9.21 -6.17 -14.05
CA ASN A 36 -8.19 -6.91 -14.80
C ASN A 36 -6.92 -7.24 -14.01
N HIS A 37 -6.82 -6.79 -12.75
CA HIS A 37 -5.60 -6.92 -11.95
C HIS A 37 -5.91 -7.51 -10.58
N ASN A 38 -5.02 -8.35 -10.06
CA ASN A 38 -5.15 -8.92 -8.73
C ASN A 38 -4.89 -7.84 -7.66
N PRO A 39 -5.68 -7.80 -6.57
CA PRO A 39 -5.50 -6.88 -5.46
C PRO A 39 -4.35 -7.32 -4.54
N ASP A 40 -3.15 -7.42 -5.10
CA ASP A 40 -1.96 -7.89 -4.39
C ASP A 40 -1.02 -6.73 -4.08
N ILE A 41 -1.06 -6.24 -2.83
CA ILE A 41 -0.23 -5.13 -2.36
C ILE A 41 1.28 -5.43 -2.42
N SER A 42 1.69 -6.70 -2.43
CA SER A 42 3.10 -7.10 -2.40
C SER A 42 3.86 -6.55 -3.60
N LYS A 43 3.19 -6.48 -4.75
CA LYS A 43 3.76 -5.94 -6.00
C LYS A 43 4.07 -4.45 -5.88
N PRO A 44 3.09 -3.55 -5.65
CA PRO A 44 3.41 -2.13 -5.48
C PRO A 44 4.37 -1.90 -4.31
N PHE A 45 4.20 -2.59 -3.17
CA PHE A 45 5.10 -2.45 -2.02
C PHE A 45 6.57 -2.72 -2.38
N PHE A 46 6.86 -3.80 -3.12
CA PHE A 46 8.24 -4.13 -3.51
C PHE A 46 8.77 -3.28 -4.68
N HIS A 47 7.91 -2.86 -5.61
CA HIS A 47 8.31 -2.17 -6.83
C HIS A 47 8.36 -0.63 -6.70
N MET A 48 7.72 -0.04 -5.69
CA MET A 48 7.73 1.41 -5.45
C MET A 48 9.15 2.00 -5.30
N LYS A 49 10.16 1.18 -4.99
CA LYS A 49 11.57 1.60 -4.97
C LYS A 49 12.09 2.22 -6.27
N SER A 50 11.46 1.95 -7.40
CA SER A 50 11.82 2.62 -8.66
C SER A 50 11.53 4.13 -8.64
N GLY A 51 10.61 4.57 -7.77
CA GLY A 51 10.26 5.98 -7.56
C GLY A 51 11.31 6.78 -6.78
N LYS A 52 12.37 6.13 -6.27
CA LYS A 52 13.47 6.71 -5.47
C LYS A 52 13.09 7.32 -4.11
N PHE A 53 11.80 7.54 -3.84
CA PHE A 53 11.30 8.00 -2.54
C PHE A 53 10.97 6.88 -1.57
N TRP A 54 10.97 5.62 -2.03
CA TRP A 54 10.55 4.44 -1.29
C TRP A 54 11.69 3.45 -1.17
N HIS A 55 12.18 3.25 0.03
CA HIS A 55 13.35 2.41 0.30
C HIS A 55 12.92 1.16 1.06
N LEU A 56 13.66 0.07 0.88
CA LEU A 56 13.36 -1.20 1.53
C LEU A 56 14.49 -1.57 2.49
N MET A 57 14.17 -1.76 3.76
CA MET A 57 15.05 -2.43 4.70
C MET A 57 14.84 -3.94 4.60
N MET A 58 15.88 -4.68 4.23
CA MET A 58 15.81 -6.13 4.10
C MET A 58 16.01 -6.81 5.47
N ASN A 59 15.35 -7.94 5.68
CA ASN A 59 15.67 -8.81 6.81
C ASN A 59 17.07 -9.45 6.62
N PRO A 60 17.73 -9.83 7.73
CA PRO A 60 19.02 -10.52 7.67
C PRO A 60 18.99 -11.73 6.73
N GLY A 61 19.96 -11.83 5.83
CA GLY A 61 20.07 -12.89 4.83
C GLY A 61 19.33 -12.63 3.51
N PHE A 62 18.60 -11.51 3.40
CA PHE A 62 17.91 -11.09 2.17
C PHE A 62 18.52 -9.84 1.51
N GLU A 63 19.68 -9.36 1.98
CA GLU A 63 20.32 -8.13 1.50
C GLU A 63 20.68 -8.20 0.01
N SER A 64 21.06 -9.39 -0.46
CA SER A 64 21.43 -9.62 -1.86
C SER A 64 20.25 -9.56 -2.84
N VAL A 65 19.00 -9.66 -2.36
CA VAL A 65 17.78 -9.68 -3.20
C VAL A 65 17.70 -8.42 -4.08
N LEU A 66 18.05 -7.26 -3.52
CA LEU A 66 18.03 -5.98 -4.25
C LEU A 66 19.11 -5.95 -5.34
N ALA A 67 20.34 -6.35 -5.01
CA ALA A 67 21.47 -6.36 -5.93
C ALA A 67 21.30 -7.39 -7.05
N ALA A 68 20.78 -8.58 -6.72
CA ALA A 68 20.59 -9.69 -7.63
C ALA A 68 19.34 -9.55 -8.53
N LYS A 69 18.57 -8.45 -8.39
CA LYS A 69 17.30 -8.22 -9.12
C LYS A 69 16.33 -9.40 -9.02
N VAL A 70 16.34 -10.10 -7.87
CA VAL A 70 15.45 -11.23 -7.62
C VAL A 70 14.02 -10.72 -7.56
N LYS A 71 13.13 -11.39 -8.28
CA LYS A 71 11.70 -11.07 -8.29
C LYS A 71 11.02 -11.80 -7.13
N LEU A 72 10.66 -11.05 -6.09
CA LEU A 72 9.68 -11.51 -5.09
C LEU A 72 8.30 -11.41 -5.73
N LYS A 73 7.53 -12.51 -5.72
CA LYS A 73 6.29 -12.67 -6.46
C LYS A 73 5.06 -12.75 -5.57
N THR A 74 5.21 -13.14 -4.30
CA THR A 74 4.09 -13.33 -3.37
C THR A 74 4.19 -12.45 -2.13
N PHE A 75 3.07 -12.33 -1.42
CA PHE A 75 2.99 -11.61 -0.16
C PHE A 75 3.93 -12.19 0.90
N ALA A 76 3.97 -13.51 1.08
CA ALA A 76 4.91 -14.14 2.02
C ALA A 76 6.36 -13.91 1.63
N GLU A 77 6.71 -14.00 0.36
CA GLU A 77 8.08 -13.74 -0.09
C GLU A 77 8.51 -12.32 0.25
N VAL A 78 7.65 -11.32 -0.03
CA VAL A 78 7.93 -9.92 0.30
C VAL A 78 7.98 -9.70 1.79
N LYS A 79 6.99 -10.19 2.55
CA LYS A 79 6.91 -10.05 4.00
C LYS A 79 8.07 -10.73 4.74
N ARG A 80 8.56 -11.85 4.21
CA ARG A 80 9.72 -12.58 4.76
C ARG A 80 11.02 -11.85 4.45
N ALA A 81 11.18 -11.33 3.24
CA ALA A 81 12.42 -10.71 2.80
C ALA A 81 12.58 -9.27 3.32
N VAL A 82 11.49 -8.50 3.42
CA VAL A 82 11.53 -7.07 3.76
C VAL A 82 11.08 -6.87 5.20
N ALA A 83 11.95 -6.27 6.01
CA ALA A 83 11.64 -5.90 7.39
C ALA A 83 10.60 -4.77 7.45
N TYR A 84 10.86 -3.70 6.69
CA TYR A 84 9.96 -2.55 6.52
C TYR A 84 10.41 -1.73 5.31
N ALA A 85 9.51 -0.91 4.79
CA ALA A 85 9.87 0.17 3.89
C ALA A 85 10.04 1.48 4.67
N TYR A 86 10.76 2.43 4.10
CA TYR A 86 10.89 3.78 4.64
C TYR A 86 10.91 4.79 3.49
N LEU A 87 10.44 6.00 3.76
CA LEU A 87 10.41 7.10 2.80
C LEU A 87 11.70 7.93 2.88
N ASP A 88 11.94 8.76 1.86
CA ASP A 88 12.83 9.91 2.03
C ASP A 88 12.41 10.73 3.25
N GLU A 89 13.36 11.23 4.03
CA GLU A 89 13.11 11.95 5.28
C GLU A 89 12.18 13.15 5.06
N ASP A 90 12.47 14.00 4.07
CA ASP A 90 11.64 15.17 3.73
C ASP A 90 10.18 14.77 3.40
N LEU A 91 9.98 13.65 2.70
CA LEU A 91 8.64 13.17 2.35
C LEU A 91 7.91 12.61 3.59
N PHE A 92 8.64 11.94 4.48
CA PHE A 92 8.06 11.47 5.73
C PHE A 92 7.60 12.65 6.58
N ASP A 93 8.43 13.67 6.77
CA ASP A 93 8.11 14.87 7.52
C ASP A 93 6.89 15.60 6.94
N PHE A 94 6.80 15.67 5.61
CA PHE A 94 5.63 16.21 4.92
C PHE A 94 4.35 15.41 5.15
N LEU A 95 4.44 14.08 5.30
CA LEU A 95 3.26 13.25 5.57
C LEU A 95 2.79 13.34 7.03
N ILE A 96 3.62 13.83 7.95
CA ILE A 96 3.20 14.14 9.32
C ILE A 96 2.27 15.36 9.35
N ASP A 97 2.48 16.36 8.48
CA ASP A 97 1.63 17.55 8.38
C ASP A 97 0.30 17.26 7.66
N ALA A 98 -0.82 17.52 8.36
CA ALA A 98 -2.16 17.26 7.83
C ALA A 98 -2.49 18.07 6.57
N SER A 99 -2.08 19.33 6.51
CA SER A 99 -2.34 20.21 5.36
C SER A 99 -1.58 19.75 4.11
N ILE A 100 -0.36 19.25 4.31
CA ILE A 100 0.45 18.69 3.21
C ILE A 100 -0.14 17.35 2.75
N ARG A 101 -0.61 16.48 3.67
CA ARG A 101 -1.32 15.25 3.29
C ARG A 101 -2.53 15.53 2.41
N GLU A 102 -3.36 16.51 2.77
CA GLU A 102 -4.54 16.90 1.98
C GLU A 102 -4.16 17.36 0.58
N SER A 103 -3.15 18.24 0.48
CA SER A 103 -2.64 18.74 -0.80
C SER A 103 -2.04 17.64 -1.68
N LEU A 104 -1.24 16.74 -1.09
CA LEU A 104 -0.66 15.59 -1.78
C LEU A 104 -1.75 14.62 -2.26
N LEU A 105 -2.74 14.32 -1.43
CA LEU A 105 -3.88 13.48 -1.79
C LEU A 105 -4.62 14.07 -3.00
N ALA A 106 -4.99 15.36 -2.93
CA ALA A 106 -5.68 16.04 -4.03
C ALA A 106 -4.87 15.99 -5.33
N THR A 107 -3.56 16.19 -5.25
CA THR A 107 -2.63 16.12 -6.39
C THR A 107 -2.58 14.71 -7.00
N LEU A 108 -2.40 13.68 -6.18
CA LEU A 108 -2.33 12.29 -6.63
C LEU A 108 -3.66 11.85 -7.25
N VAL A 109 -4.79 12.18 -6.62
CA VAL A 109 -6.11 11.83 -7.11
C VAL A 109 -6.44 12.58 -8.39
N GLY A 110 -6.15 13.88 -8.46
CA GLY A 110 -6.34 14.66 -9.69
C GLY A 110 -5.54 14.11 -10.88
N ARG A 111 -4.34 13.57 -10.62
CA ARG A 111 -3.49 12.99 -11.67
C ARG A 111 -3.93 11.61 -12.13
N TRP A 112 -4.25 10.71 -11.19
CA TRP A 112 -4.46 9.29 -11.47
C TRP A 112 -5.92 8.86 -11.51
N PHE A 113 -6.82 9.64 -10.90
CA PHE A 113 -8.25 9.38 -10.83
C PHE A 113 -9.05 10.69 -11.09
N PRO A 114 -8.90 11.30 -12.29
CA PRO A 114 -9.51 12.58 -12.58
C PRO A 114 -11.03 12.55 -12.34
N GLY A 115 -11.54 13.55 -11.61
CA GLY A 115 -12.95 13.67 -11.24
C GLY A 115 -13.39 12.83 -10.03
N ARG A 116 -12.48 12.08 -9.37
CA ARG A 116 -12.85 11.15 -8.28
C ARG A 116 -12.45 11.62 -6.87
N LEU A 117 -12.04 12.89 -6.69
CA LEU A 117 -11.62 13.42 -5.39
C LEU A 117 -12.70 13.27 -4.30
N ALA A 118 -13.95 13.60 -4.62
CA ALA A 118 -15.05 13.45 -3.67
C ALA A 118 -15.29 11.98 -3.28
N GLU A 119 -15.07 11.03 -4.19
CA GLU A 119 -15.18 9.61 -3.88
C GLU A 119 -14.04 9.15 -2.95
N VAL A 120 -12.80 9.56 -3.23
CA VAL A 120 -11.64 9.23 -2.38
C VAL A 120 -11.81 9.80 -0.97
N ASN A 121 -12.28 11.04 -0.84
CA ASN A 121 -12.57 11.64 0.46
C ASN A 121 -13.68 10.90 1.22
N ARG A 122 -14.68 10.31 0.52
CA ARG A 122 -15.65 9.44 1.18
C ARG A 122 -15.02 8.14 1.69
N ILE A 123 -14.14 7.51 0.92
CA ILE A 123 -13.46 6.25 1.32
C ILE A 123 -12.61 6.45 2.58
N LEU A 124 -11.96 7.60 2.72
CA LEU A 124 -11.17 7.94 3.92
C LEU A 124 -11.99 7.89 5.21
N GLN A 125 -13.26 8.32 5.13
CA GLN A 125 -14.20 8.36 6.25
C GLN A 125 -14.86 7.01 6.56
N LEU A 126 -14.59 5.97 5.77
CA LEU A 126 -15.09 4.62 6.04
C LEU A 126 -14.15 3.92 7.02
N ASP A 127 -14.70 3.47 8.15
CA ASP A 127 -13.96 2.75 9.18
C ASP A 127 -13.41 1.42 8.65
N GLU A 128 -14.24 0.63 7.96
CA GLU A 128 -13.85 -0.67 7.42
C GLU A 128 -14.57 -1.06 6.13
N PHE A 129 -13.93 -1.97 5.42
CA PHE A 129 -14.46 -2.75 4.31
C PHE A 129 -15.21 -3.96 4.89
N GLN A 130 -16.54 -3.88 4.99
CA GLN A 130 -17.32 -4.94 5.63
C GLN A 130 -17.66 -6.10 4.67
N GLU A 131 -17.79 -5.85 3.36
CA GLU A 131 -17.88 -6.90 2.33
C GLU A 131 -17.30 -6.45 0.98
N PRO A 132 -16.60 -7.34 0.24
CA PRO A 132 -16.24 -7.09 -1.16
C PRO A 132 -17.47 -6.81 -2.02
N PRO A 133 -17.46 -5.74 -2.85
CA PRO A 133 -18.43 -5.62 -3.94
C PRO A 133 -18.48 -6.92 -4.74
N GLY A 134 -19.65 -7.31 -5.24
CA GLY A 134 -19.81 -8.61 -5.93
C GLY A 134 -18.80 -8.85 -7.06
N TYR A 135 -18.39 -7.79 -7.77
CA TYR A 135 -17.35 -7.87 -8.82
C TYR A 135 -15.92 -8.12 -8.28
N PHE A 136 -15.69 -7.83 -7.01
CA PHE A 136 -14.40 -7.95 -6.32
C PHE A 136 -14.30 -9.24 -5.51
N LEU A 137 -15.42 -9.91 -5.23
CA LEU A 137 -15.50 -11.07 -4.34
C LEU A 137 -14.59 -12.23 -4.77
N GLU A 138 -14.57 -12.57 -6.07
CA GLU A 138 -13.74 -13.65 -6.60
C GLU A 138 -12.24 -13.32 -6.50
N ALA A 139 -11.84 -12.13 -6.96
CA ALA A 139 -10.46 -11.67 -6.88
C ALA A 139 -9.96 -11.55 -5.43
N TYR A 140 -10.84 -11.12 -4.52
CA TYR A 140 -10.59 -11.08 -3.09
C TYR A 140 -10.42 -12.49 -2.50
N ALA A 141 -11.33 -13.43 -2.80
CA ALA A 141 -11.23 -14.81 -2.33
C ALA A 141 -9.93 -15.48 -2.78
N MET A 142 -9.58 -15.35 -4.07
CA MET A 142 -8.31 -15.87 -4.62
C MET A 142 -7.07 -15.20 -4.01
N TYR A 143 -7.19 -13.95 -3.56
CA TYR A 143 -6.11 -13.27 -2.85
C TYR A 143 -5.97 -13.79 -1.42
N MET A 144 -7.08 -13.96 -0.70
CA MET A 144 -7.10 -14.49 0.66
C MET A 144 -6.61 -15.94 0.73
N GLU A 145 -6.95 -16.78 -0.25
CA GLU A 145 -6.43 -18.14 -0.36
C GLU A 145 -4.89 -18.14 -0.44
N ARG A 146 -4.33 -17.34 -1.36
CA ARG A 146 -2.87 -17.19 -1.52
C ARG A 146 -2.17 -16.58 -0.31
N LEU A 147 -2.88 -15.81 0.52
CA LEU A 147 -2.34 -15.29 1.78
C LEU A 147 -2.25 -16.39 2.85
N ASN A 148 -3.20 -17.32 2.88
CA ASN A 148 -3.24 -18.40 3.87
C ASN A 148 -2.23 -19.53 3.58
N GLU A 149 -1.81 -19.68 2.32
CA GLU A 149 -0.78 -20.64 1.89
C GLU A 149 0.67 -20.18 2.17
N ALA A 150 0.84 -18.99 2.75
CA ALA A 150 2.07 -18.18 2.69
C ALA A 150 2.78 -18.03 4.05
#